data_AF-A0A1H3NTD1-F1
#
_entry.id   AF-A0A1H3NTD1-F1
#
_cell.length_a   1.000
_cell.length_b   1.000
_cell.length_c   1.000
_cell.angle_alpha   90.00
_cell.angle_beta   90.00
_cell.angle_gamma   90.00
#
_symmetry.space_group_name_H-M   'P 1'
#
loop_
_entity.id
_entity.type
_entity.pdbx_description
1 polymer ?
#
loop_
_entity_poly.entity_id
_entity_poly.type
_entity_poly.pdbx_seq_one_letter_code
_entity_poly.pdbx_strand_id
1 'polypeptide(L)' 'MASFADSYPTITRWIEEQGWIEIGRDEYSSSLVRALDPGGMFWESDSSVDSIDDALQELEKELMGWFRKNKIGKSCNP' A
#
# COMPACT_ATOMS: atom_id res chain seq x y z
N MET A 1 10.65 18.66 -10.09
CA MET A 1 10.56 17.21 -9.84
C MET A 1 9.42 16.99 -8.88
N ALA A 2 8.52 16.04 -9.17
CA ALA A 2 7.48 15.65 -8.22
C ALA A 2 8.11 14.86 -7.07
N SER A 3 7.63 15.06 -5.85
CA SER A 3 8.03 14.26 -4.69
C SER A 3 7.32 12.90 -4.70
N PHE A 4 7.80 11.96 -3.88
CA PHE A 4 7.11 10.68 -3.69
C PHE A 4 5.64 10.89 -3.26
N ALA A 5 5.39 11.84 -2.37
CA ALA A 5 4.05 12.14 -1.87
C ALA A 5 3.12 12.72 -2.96
N ASP A 6 3.69 13.43 -3.94
CA ASP A 6 2.91 13.92 -5.09
C ASP A 6 2.50 12.78 -6.03
N SER A 7 3.36 11.78 -6.18
CA SER A 7 3.12 10.61 -7.05
C SER A 7 2.26 9.53 -6.38
N TYR A 8 2.41 9.36 -5.07
CA TYR A 8 1.81 8.28 -4.29
C TYR A 8 1.17 8.81 -2.99
N PRO A 9 0.14 9.66 -3.09
CA PRO A 9 -0.45 10.32 -1.93
C PRO A 9 -1.15 9.33 -0.98
N THR A 10 -1.71 8.23 -1.49
CA THR A 10 -2.42 7.25 -0.65
C THR A 10 -1.45 6.34 0.08
N ILE A 11 -0.35 5.92 -0.57
CA ILE A 11 0.74 5.22 0.11
C ILE A 11 1.35 6.11 1.19
N THR A 12 1.58 7.39 0.89
CA THR A 12 2.09 8.35 1.89
C THR A 12 1.19 8.39 3.12
N ARG A 13 -0.12 8.54 2.90
CA ARG A 13 -1.10 8.52 3.98
C ARG A 13 -1.14 7.20 4.74
N TRP A 14 -1.01 6.06 4.05
CA TRP A 14 -0.93 4.76 4.70
C TRP A 14 0.24 4.66 5.66
N ILE A 15 1.42 5.11 5.21
CA ILE A 15 2.66 5.10 6.02
C ILE A 15 2.52 6.01 7.25
N GLU A 16 1.84 7.15 7.11
CA GLU A 16 1.66 8.12 8.19
C GLU A 16 0.58 7.72 9.20
N GLU A 17 -0.49 7.03 8.77
CA GLU A 17 -1.69 6.84 9.59
C GLU A 17 -1.95 5.38 10.01
N GLN A 18 -1.52 4.38 9.24
CA GLN A 18 -2.08 3.03 9.33
C GLN A 18 -1.03 1.92 9.39
N GLY A 19 0.06 2.03 8.64
CA GLY A 19 0.98 0.91 8.43
C GLY A 19 2.33 1.30 7.85
N TRP A 20 3.00 0.35 7.23
CA TRP A 20 4.27 0.57 6.51
C TRP A 20 4.30 -0.23 5.21
N ILE A 21 5.31 0.05 4.40
CA ILE A 21 5.62 -0.74 3.20
C ILE A 21 7.00 -1.39 3.34
N GLU A 22 7.13 -2.57 2.77
CA GLU A 22 8.41 -3.26 2.60
C GLU A 22 8.67 -3.36 1.10
N ILE A 23 9.93 -3.13 0.70
CA ILE A 23 10.36 -3.13 -0.70
C ILE A 23 11.56 -4.06 -0.83
N GLY A 24 11.51 -4.94 -1.83
CA GLY A 24 12.52 -5.94 -2.11
C GLY A 24 11.96 -7.35 -1.99
N ARG A 25 12.54 -8.26 -2.78
CA ARG A 25 12.28 -9.70 -2.70
C ARG A 25 13.13 -10.30 -1.58
N ASP A 26 12.60 -11.31 -0.91
CA ASP A 26 13.34 -12.10 0.08
C ASP A 26 13.27 -13.60 -0.27
N GLU A 27 13.95 -14.44 0.52
CA GLU A 27 14.03 -15.89 0.25
C GLU A 27 12.68 -16.61 0.41
N TYR A 28 11.68 -15.96 1.02
CA TYR A 28 10.38 -16.52 1.33
C TYR A 28 9.22 -15.88 0.54
N SER A 29 9.43 -14.70 -0.06
CA SER A 29 8.43 -13.98 -0.86
C SER A 29 9.01 -13.49 -2.18
N SER A 30 8.34 -13.87 -3.26
CA SER A 30 8.59 -13.37 -4.61
C SER A 30 8.07 -11.95 -4.84
N SER A 31 7.28 -11.40 -3.92
CA SER A 31 6.68 -10.08 -4.06
C SER A 31 7.72 -8.98 -3.88
N LEU A 32 7.66 -7.99 -4.77
CA LEU A 32 8.59 -6.86 -4.79
C LEU A 32 8.19 -5.75 -3.80
N VAL A 33 6.89 -5.56 -3.59
CA VAL A 33 6.35 -4.57 -2.65
C VAL A 33 5.28 -5.23 -1.79
N ARG A 34 5.32 -4.95 -0.48
CA ARG A 34 4.34 -5.44 0.50
C ARG A 34 3.85 -4.27 1.33
N ALA A 35 2.56 -4.25 1.65
CA ALA A 35 1.95 -3.29 2.57
C ALA A 35 1.42 -4.03 3.79
N LEU A 36 1.82 -3.55 4.96
CA LEU A 36 1.53 -4.17 6.24
C LEU A 36 0.92 -3.13 7.19
N ASP A 37 0.12 -3.61 8.12
CA ASP A 37 -0.35 -2.86 9.28
C ASP A 37 -0.17 -3.72 10.56
N PRO A 38 -0.53 -3.22 11.76
CA PRO A 38 -0.41 -3.99 12.99
C PRO A 38 -1.18 -5.33 13.00
N GLY A 39 -2.17 -5.52 12.11
CA GLY A 39 -2.91 -6.77 11.92
C GLY A 39 -2.22 -7.76 10.99
N GLY A 40 -1.10 -7.39 10.36
CA GLY A 40 -0.31 -8.23 9.47
C GLY A 40 -0.26 -7.70 8.04
N MET A 41 0.00 -8.61 7.10
CA MET A 41 0.09 -8.25 5.69
C MET A 41 -1.29 -7.93 5.13
N PHE A 42 -1.45 -6.70 4.65
CA PHE A 42 -2.67 -6.23 3.98
C PHE A 42 -2.66 -6.61 2.50
N TRP A 43 -1.52 -6.41 1.83
CA TRP A 43 -1.37 -6.62 0.39
C TRP A 43 0.08 -6.90 0.03
N GLU A 44 0.28 -7.66 -1.05
CA GLU A 44 1.59 -7.89 -1.68
C GLU A 44 1.47 -7.85 -3.20
N SER A 45 2.52 -7.40 -3.88
CA SER A 45 2.57 -7.35 -5.34
C SER A 45 2.57 -8.76 -5.94
N ASP A 46 2.07 -8.89 -7.16
CA ASP A 46 2.21 -10.15 -7.89
C ASP A 46 3.68 -10.48 -8.14
N SER A 47 4.01 -11.78 -8.09
CA SER A 47 5.36 -12.31 -8.31
C SER A 47 5.95 -11.99 -9.69
N SER A 48 5.10 -11.71 -10.68
CA SER A 48 5.47 -11.35 -12.05
C SER A 48 5.79 -9.87 -12.23
N VAL A 49 5.59 -9.03 -11.21
CA VAL A 49 5.93 -7.60 -11.27
C VAL A 49 7.43 -7.42 -11.09
N ASP A 50 8.08 -6.92 -12.14
CA ASP A 50 9.52 -6.66 -12.19
C ASP A 50 9.89 -5.17 -12.04
N SER A 51 8.89 -4.28 -11.96
CA SER A 51 9.07 -2.83 -11.86
C SER A 51 8.57 -2.30 -10.53
N ILE A 52 9.43 -1.55 -9.83
CA ILE A 52 9.06 -0.89 -8.56
C ILE A 52 7.94 0.13 -8.78
N ASP A 53 7.95 0.87 -9.89
CA ASP A 53 6.93 1.88 -10.17
C ASP A 53 5.57 1.22 -10.43
N ASP A 54 5.54 0.09 -11.16
CA ASP A 54 4.29 -0.63 -11.41
C ASP A 54 3.72 -1.20 -10.10
N ALA A 55 4.58 -1.80 -9.26
CA ALA A 55 4.19 -2.30 -7.95
C ALA A 55 3.63 -1.19 -7.03
N LEU A 56 4.27 -0.03 -7.01
CA LEU A 56 3.81 1.12 -6.23
C LEU A 56 2.50 1.71 -6.77
N GLN A 57 2.31 1.75 -8.10
CA GLN A 57 1.05 2.18 -8.70
C GLN A 57 -0.11 1.22 -8.41
N GLU A 58 0.14 -0.09 -8.38
CA GLU A 58 -0.85 -1.08 -7.97
C GLU A 58 -1.20 -0.92 -6.49
N LEU A 59 -0.21 -0.80 -5.63
CA LEU A 59 -0.43 -0.57 -4.20
C LEU A 59 -1.23 0.71 -3.94
N GLU A 60 -0.90 1.81 -4.63
CA GLU A 60 -1.63 3.09 -4.51
C GLU A 60 -3.12 2.91 -4.83
N LYS A 61 -3.46 2.13 -5.86
CA LYS A 61 -4.86 1.84 -6.23
C LYS A 61 -5.56 1.00 -5.17
N GLU A 62 -4.90 -0.03 -4.65
CA GLU A 62 -5.46 -0.93 -3.64
C GLU A 62 -5.74 -0.19 -2.32
N LEU A 63 -4.77 0.61 -1.84
CA LEU A 63 -4.94 1.43 -0.65
C LEU A 63 -6.03 2.49 -0.83
N MET A 64 -6.15 3.07 -2.03
CA MET A 64 -7.23 4.01 -2.33
C MET A 64 -8.60 3.33 -2.22
N GLY A 65 -8.71 2.10 -2.73
CA GLY A 65 -9.89 1.26 -2.56
C GLY A 65 -10.20 0.98 -1.09
N TRP A 66 -9.18 0.64 -0.29
CA TRP A 66 -9.32 0.39 1.14
C TRP A 66 -9.82 1.62 1.90
N PHE A 67 -9.20 2.79 1.69
CA PHE A 67 -9.62 4.02 2.36
C PHE A 67 -11.04 4.45 1.97
N ARG A 68 -11.46 4.23 0.71
CA ARG A 68 -12.85 4.51 0.29
C ARG A 68 -13.85 3.63 1.06
N LYS A 69 -13.56 2.33 1.20
CA LYS A 69 -14.41 1.38 1.94
C LYS A 69 -14.44 1.69 3.44
N ASN A 70 -13.28 1.98 4.04
CA ASN A 70 -13.16 2.21 5.48
C ASN A 70 -13.61 3.61 5.93
N LYS A 71 -13.65 4.61 5.05
CA LYS A 71 -14.30 5.91 5.34
C LYS A 71 -15.81 5.77 5.55
N ILE A 72 -16.46 4.82 4.88
CA ILE A 72 -17.89 4.54 5.05
C ILE A 72 -18.15 3.80 6.38
N GLY A 73 -17.18 3.04 6.87
CA GLY A 73 -17.26 2.32 8.15
C GLY A 73 -17.06 3.19 9.40
N LYS A 74 -16.41 4.36 9.31
CA LYS A 74 -16.17 5.26 10.45
C LYS A 74 -17.26 6.32 10.67
N SER A 75 -18.29 6.42 9.81
CA SER A 75 -19.40 7.36 10.01
C SER A 75 -20.57 6.82 10.85
N CYS A 76 -20.47 5.59 11.36
CA CYS A 76 -21.45 5.03 12.28
C CYS A 76 -20.76 4.62 13.59
N ASN A 77 -20.61 5.58 14.49
CA ASN A 77 -20.91 5.34 15.91
C ASN A 77 -21.49 6.65 16.49
N PRO A 78 -22.70 6.61 17.09
CA PRO A 78 -23.25 7.74 17.84
C PRO A 78 -22.47 8.04 19.12
#